data_AF-A0A931WAJ1-F1
#
_entry.id   AF-A0A931WAJ1-F1
#
_cell.length_a   1.000
_cell.length_b   1.000
_cell.length_c   1.000
_cell.angle_alpha   90.00
_cell.angle_beta   90.00
_cell.angle_gamma   90.00
#
_symmetry.space_group_name_H-M   'P 1'
#
loop_
_entity.id
_entity.type
_entity.pdbx_description
1 polymer ?
#
loop_
_entity_poly.entity_id
_entity_poly.type
_entity_poly.pdbx_seq_one_letter_code
_entity_poly.pdbx_strand_id
1 'polypeptide(L)'
;MEQFLKNTPVETFTAPSGVERIFVCKEKGLFVEEKDATESAYPEVFLRGTAPQERCYEPTPTPTPTPTDEPTPSVTTGPTITPTLILTSTPSPTPIPTATVTPAGPTITPPIPSIFPSITP
;
A
#
# COMPACT_ATOMS: atom_id res chain seq x y z
N MET A 1 -30.84 -35.77 -6.17
CA MET A 1 -29.61 -35.88 -5.35
C MET A 1 -29.90 -35.98 -3.86
N GLU A 2 -30.92 -35.30 -3.34
CA GLU A 2 -31.23 -35.27 -1.90
C GLU A 2 -31.38 -36.66 -1.24
N GLN A 3 -32.08 -37.60 -1.89
CA GLN A 3 -32.22 -38.97 -1.36
C GLN A 3 -30.90 -39.75 -1.29
N PHE A 4 -29.94 -39.44 -2.17
CA PHE A 4 -28.62 -40.09 -2.19
C PHE A 4 -27.67 -39.53 -1.13
N LEU A 5 -27.86 -38.27 -0.71
CA LEU A 5 -26.99 -37.60 0.27
C LEU A 5 -27.47 -37.76 1.72
N LYS A 6 -28.67 -38.33 1.94
CA LYS A 6 -29.35 -38.35 3.24
C LYS A 6 -28.53 -38.99 4.38
N ASN A 7 -27.60 -39.89 4.05
CA ASN A 7 -26.71 -40.55 5.01
C ASN A 7 -25.23 -40.40 4.64
N THR A 8 -24.89 -39.50 3.71
CA THR A 8 -23.49 -39.26 3.32
C THR A 8 -22.92 -38.21 4.27
N PRO A 9 -21.80 -38.49 4.96
CA PRO A 9 -21.12 -37.48 5.76
C PRO A 9 -20.75 -36.28 4.89
N VAL A 10 -20.97 -35.07 5.42
CA VAL A 10 -20.49 -33.87 4.75
C VAL A 10 -18.98 -33.80 4.92
N GLU A 11 -18.25 -33.90 3.82
CA GLU A 11 -16.81 -33.70 3.83
C GLU A 11 -16.48 -32.23 4.09
N THR A 12 -15.57 -31.98 5.03
CA THR A 12 -15.13 -30.62 5.33
C THR A 12 -14.13 -30.18 4.28
N PHE A 13 -14.45 -29.11 3.56
CA PHE A 13 -13.52 -28.53 2.60
C PHE A 13 -12.30 -27.96 3.33
N THR A 14 -11.13 -28.54 3.06
CA THR A 14 -9.84 -28.02 3.49
C THR A 14 -9.14 -27.41 2.29
N ALA A 15 -8.87 -26.10 2.34
CA ALA A 15 -8.20 -25.42 1.24
C ALA A 15 -6.79 -26.02 1.04
N PRO A 16 -6.39 -26.34 -0.21
CA PRO A 16 -5.06 -26.87 -0.48
C PRO A 16 -3.99 -25.80 -0.28
N SER A 17 -2.73 -26.24 -0.18
CA SER A 17 -1.60 -25.32 -0.16
C SER A 17 -1.52 -24.53 -1.46
N GLY A 18 -1.15 -23.25 -1.36
CA GLY A 18 -1.06 -22.37 -2.53
C GLY A 18 -2.35 -21.63 -2.86
N VAL A 19 -3.39 -21.78 -2.06
CA VAL A 19 -4.62 -21.00 -2.14
C VAL A 19 -4.68 -20.01 -0.97
N GLU A 20 -5.11 -18.78 -1.25
CA GLU A 20 -5.29 -17.71 -0.26
C GLU A 20 -6.68 -17.08 -0.39
N ARG A 21 -7.29 -16.74 0.75
CA ARG A 21 -8.58 -16.06 0.81
C ARG A 21 -8.32 -14.57 1.04
N ILE A 22 -8.78 -13.73 0.12
CA ILE A 22 -8.54 -12.29 0.13
C ILE A 22 -9.86 -11.56 -0.08
N PHE A 23 -10.06 -10.43 0.59
CA PHE A 23 -11.23 -9.60 0.38
C PHE A 23 -11.07 -8.74 -0.87
N VAL A 24 -12.09 -8.76 -1.72
CA VAL A 24 -12.12 -8.00 -2.97
C VAL A 24 -13.37 -7.13 -3.06
N CYS A 25 -13.21 -5.96 -3.67
CA CYS A 25 -14.32 -5.08 -4.00
C CYS A 25 -15.20 -5.68 -5.10
N LYS A 26 -16.52 -5.62 -4.92
CA LYS A 26 -17.49 -6.12 -5.89
C LYS A 26 -17.41 -5.48 -7.27
N GLU A 27 -17.07 -4.20 -7.33
CA GLU A 27 -17.11 -3.42 -8.57
C GLU A 27 -15.83 -3.57 -9.41
N LYS A 28 -14.67 -3.62 -8.74
CA LYS A 28 -13.36 -3.57 -9.42
C LYS A 28 -12.58 -4.88 -9.34
N GLY A 29 -12.97 -5.81 -8.46
CA GLY A 29 -12.19 -7.02 -8.19
C GLY A 29 -10.81 -6.75 -7.59
N LEU A 30 -10.62 -5.56 -7.00
CA LEU A 30 -9.37 -5.13 -6.38
C LEU A 30 -9.32 -5.49 -4.90
N PHE A 31 -8.11 -5.63 -4.38
CA PHE A 31 -7.86 -6.01 -2.99
C PHE A 31 -8.35 -4.95 -2.00
N VAL A 32 -8.88 -5.41 -0.87
CA VAL A 32 -9.23 -4.61 0.31
C VAL A 32 -8.65 -5.29 1.54
N GLU A 33 -8.03 -4.50 2.43
CA GLU A 33 -7.60 -5.01 3.73
C GLU A 33 -8.80 -5.39 4.58
N GLU A 34 -8.72 -6.49 5.33
CA GLU A 34 -9.84 -6.98 6.15
C GLU A 34 -10.36 -5.93 7.14
N LYS A 35 -9.49 -5.06 7.67
CA LYS A 35 -9.87 -3.93 8.53
C LYS A 35 -10.68 -2.83 7.83
N ASP A 36 -10.53 -2.71 6.51
CA ASP A 36 -11.17 -1.69 5.68
C ASP A 36 -12.30 -2.31 4.81
N ALA A 37 -12.61 -3.59 5.02
CA ALA A 37 -13.65 -4.30 4.30
C ALA A 37 -15.02 -3.71 4.67
N THR A 38 -15.64 -3.03 3.72
CA THR A 38 -17.02 -2.54 3.82
C THR A 38 -17.99 -3.61 3.31
N GLU A 39 -19.30 -3.36 3.39
CA GLU A 39 -20.35 -4.26 2.85
C GLU A 39 -20.21 -4.54 1.34
N SER A 40 -19.41 -3.74 0.62
CA SER A 40 -19.12 -3.92 -0.80
C SER A 40 -17.98 -4.91 -1.07
N ALA A 41 -17.29 -5.41 -0.04
CA ALA A 41 -16.22 -6.38 -0.15
C ALA A 41 -16.71 -7.80 0.17
N TYR A 42 -16.18 -8.80 -0.53
CA TYR A 42 -16.43 -10.21 -0.24
C TYR A 42 -15.14 -11.03 -0.29
N PRO A 43 -15.06 -12.15 0.46
CA PRO A 43 -13.91 -13.02 0.43
C PRO A 43 -13.91 -13.84 -0.86
N GLU A 44 -12.82 -13.75 -1.62
CA GLU A 44 -12.58 -14.52 -2.83
C GLU A 44 -11.30 -15.34 -2.68
N VAL A 45 -11.21 -16.43 -3.43
CA VAL A 45 -10.15 -17.42 -3.30
C VAL A 45 -9.21 -17.34 -4.50
N PHE A 46 -7.95 -17.02 -4.23
CA PHE A 46 -6.92 -16.85 -5.26
C PHE A 46 -5.81 -17.89 -5.10
N LEU A 47 -5.16 -18.21 -6.22
CA LEU A 47 -3.87 -18.88 -6.16
C LEU A 47 -2.81 -17.87 -5.68
N ARG A 48 -1.85 -18.31 -4.87
CA ARG A 48 -0.76 -17.45 -4.39
C ARG A 48 -0.09 -16.75 -5.55
N GLY A 49 0.02 -15.42 -5.44
CA GLY A 49 0.66 -14.56 -6.45
C GLY A 49 -0.23 -14.18 -7.64
N THR A 50 -1.49 -14.64 -7.67
CA THR A 50 -2.49 -14.24 -8.67
C THR A 50 -3.49 -13.21 -8.15
N ALA A 51 -3.45 -12.94 -6.84
CA ALA A 51 -4.30 -11.96 -6.21
C ALA A 51 -4.04 -10.54 -6.74
N PRO A 52 -5.08 -9.69 -6.79
CA PRO A 52 -4.91 -8.28 -7.14
C PRO A 52 -3.99 -7.59 -6.12
N GLN A 53 -3.00 -6.86 -6.62
CA GLN A 53 -2.06 -6.09 -5.77
C GLN A 53 -2.52 -4.65 -5.54
N GLU A 54 -3.40 -4.15 -6.41
CA GLU A 54 -3.95 -2.80 -6.30
C GLU A 54 -5.12 -2.76 -5.32
N ARG A 55 -5.18 -1.65 -4.57
CA ARG A 55 -6.27 -1.40 -3.61
C ARG A 55 -7.47 -0.78 -4.29
N CYS A 56 -8.64 -1.13 -3.80
CA CYS A 56 -9.89 -0.53 -4.27
C CYS A 56 -10.03 0.97 -3.96
N TYR A 57 -9.44 1.40 -2.84
CA TYR A 57 -9.47 2.77 -2.33
C TYR A 57 -8.07 3.22 -1.90
N GLU A 58 -7.77 4.51 -2.07
CA GLU A 58 -6.57 5.11 -1.50
C GLU A 58 -6.76 5.35 0.01
N PRO A 59 -5.73 5.09 0.84
CA PRO A 59 -5.80 5.41 2.25
C PRO A 59 -5.88 6.93 2.44
N THR A 60 -6.77 7.37 3.34
CA THR A 60 -6.81 8.78 3.76
C THR A 60 -5.49 9.16 4.43
N PRO A 61 -4.80 10.25 4.03
CA PRO A 61 -3.55 10.65 4.67
C PRO A 61 -3.79 11.02 6.14
N THR A 62 -2.87 10.62 7.01
CA THR A 62 -2.89 11.04 8.42
C THR A 62 -2.59 12.54 8.52
N PRO A 63 -3.37 13.35 9.28
CA PRO A 63 -3.06 14.76 9.46
C PRO A 63 -1.70 14.93 10.13
N THR A 64 -0.89 15.84 9.59
CA THR A 64 0.39 16.23 10.21
C THR A 64 0.08 17.01 11.50
N PRO A 65 0.71 16.68 12.64
CA PRO A 65 0.50 17.46 13.86
C PRO A 65 0.99 18.90 13.64
N THR A 66 0.11 19.87 13.85
CA THR A 66 0.48 21.28 13.88
C THR A 66 1.41 21.49 15.08
N PRO A 67 2.58 22.15 14.92
CA PRO A 67 3.39 22.52 16.06
C PRO A 67 2.59 23.43 16.99
N THR A 68 2.41 23.01 18.23
CA THR A 68 1.86 23.87 19.29
C THR A 68 2.93 24.89 19.65
N ASP A 69 2.62 26.18 19.51
CA ASP A 69 3.50 27.24 20.00
C ASP A 69 3.75 27.04 21.49
N GLU A 70 5.01 26.79 21.84
CA GLU A 70 5.46 26.71 23.23
C GLU A 70 5.26 28.09 23.88
N PRO A 71 4.67 28.18 25.10
CA PRO A 71 4.44 29.47 25.72
C PRO A 71 5.77 30.19 25.96
N THR A 72 5.93 31.36 25.34
CA THR A 72 7.05 32.27 25.56
C THR A 72 7.21 32.54 27.07
N PRO A 73 8.37 32.25 27.69
CA PRO A 73 8.58 32.58 29.09
C PRO A 73 8.54 34.11 29.26
N SER A 74 7.60 34.59 30.07
CA SER A 74 7.51 36.00 30.47
C SER A 74 8.71 36.33 31.35
N VAL A 75 9.67 37.09 30.81
CA VAL A 75 10.83 37.56 31.55
C VAL A 75 10.39 38.73 32.44
N THR A 76 10.21 38.43 33.74
CA THR A 76 10.10 39.46 34.78
C THR A 76 11.41 40.25 34.82
N THR A 77 11.34 41.56 34.58
CA THR A 77 12.48 42.49 34.56
C THR A 77 13.17 42.58 35.92
N GLY A 78 14.34 41.94 36.05
CA GLY A 78 15.38 42.24 37.04
C GLY A 78 16.45 43.18 36.46
N PRO A 79 17.26 43.87 37.29
CA PRO A 79 18.05 45.02 36.88
C PRO A 79 19.15 44.68 35.87
N THR A 80 19.29 45.62 34.92
CA THR A 80 20.23 45.71 33.79
C THR A 80 21.61 45.11 34.05
N ILE A 81 21.97 44.09 33.27
CA ILE A 81 23.35 43.63 33.10
C ILE A 81 23.73 43.80 31.63
N THR A 82 24.79 44.57 31.41
CA THR A 82 25.43 44.96 30.14
C THR A 82 25.56 43.79 29.13
N PRO A 83 25.23 43.96 27.84
CA PRO A 83 25.36 42.87 26.87
C PRO A 83 26.81 42.67 26.41
N THR A 84 27.37 41.50 26.69
CA THR A 84 28.52 40.94 25.95
C THR A 84 27.98 40.30 24.68
N LEU A 85 28.43 40.75 23.52
CA LEU A 85 28.09 40.16 22.22
C LEU A 85 28.67 38.74 22.11
N ILE A 86 27.82 37.72 22.17
CA ILE A 86 28.18 36.36 21.83
C ILE A 86 27.70 36.12 20.40
N LEU A 87 28.65 35.93 19.47
CA LEU A 87 28.36 35.56 18.09
C LEU A 87 27.87 34.11 18.06
N THR A 88 26.56 33.90 17.97
CA THR A 88 25.97 32.58 17.80
C THR A 88 26.13 32.13 16.34
N SER A 89 26.76 30.97 16.17
CA SER A 89 27.00 30.31 14.89
C SER A 89 25.71 30.09 14.10
N THR A 90 25.75 30.48 12.83
CA THR A 90 24.72 30.28 11.80
C THR A 90 24.32 28.80 11.73
N PRO A 91 23.01 28.45 11.71
CA PRO A 91 22.60 27.06 11.49
C PRO A 91 23.01 26.63 10.07
N SER A 92 23.70 25.49 10.00
CA SER A 92 24.10 24.82 8.76
C SER A 92 22.87 24.52 7.90
N PRO A 93 22.89 24.76 6.57
CA PRO A 93 21.78 24.40 5.71
C PRO A 93 21.57 22.88 5.73
N THR A 94 20.33 22.46 5.97
CA THR A 94 19.88 21.07 5.86
C THR A 94 20.09 20.57 4.43
N PRO A 95 20.70 19.38 4.21
CA PRO A 95 20.90 18.87 2.86
C PRO A 95 19.57 18.61 2.17
N ILE A 96 19.45 19.10 0.93
CA ILE A 96 18.35 18.83 0.01
C ILE A 96 18.38 17.33 -0.32
N PRO A 97 17.24 16.60 -0.26
CA PRO A 97 17.20 15.20 -0.65
C PRO A 97 17.51 15.08 -2.15
N THR A 98 18.59 14.37 -2.46
CA THR A 98 18.95 13.97 -3.83
C THR A 98 17.88 13.03 -4.38
N ALA A 99 17.26 13.39 -5.49
CA ALA A 99 16.35 12.52 -6.20
C ALA A 99 17.13 11.29 -6.73
N THR A 100 16.86 10.12 -6.17
CA THR A 100 17.35 8.85 -6.70
C THR A 100 16.58 8.54 -7.97
N VAL A 101 17.23 8.71 -9.12
CA VAL A 101 16.69 8.28 -10.41
C VAL A 101 16.84 6.76 -10.48
N THR A 102 15.76 6.04 -10.20
CA THR A 102 15.70 4.59 -10.44
C THR A 102 15.75 4.35 -11.96
N PRO A 103 16.65 3.50 -12.46
CA PRO A 103 16.86 3.32 -13.90
C PRO A 103 15.67 2.63 -14.56
N ALA A 104 15.24 3.16 -15.70
CA ALA A 104 14.34 2.47 -16.61
C ALA A 104 15.04 1.20 -17.12
N GLY A 105 14.52 0.04 -16.72
CA GLY A 105 14.93 -1.24 -17.28
C GLY A 105 14.65 -1.30 -18.79
N PRO A 106 15.41 -2.11 -19.55
CA PRO A 106 15.22 -2.21 -20.99
C PRO A 106 13.83 -2.76 -21.32
N THR A 107 13.08 -2.01 -22.13
CA THR A 107 11.85 -2.49 -22.76
C THR A 107 12.18 -3.67 -23.67
N ILE A 108 11.80 -4.88 -23.26
CA ILE A 108 11.90 -6.06 -24.10
C ILE A 108 10.60 -6.17 -24.89
N THR A 109 10.65 -5.80 -26.17
CA THR A 109 9.56 -6.02 -27.13
C THR A 109 9.34 -7.53 -27.30
N PRO A 110 8.13 -8.07 -27.07
CA PRO A 110 7.87 -9.47 -27.37
C PRO A 110 7.91 -9.71 -28.89
N PRO A 111 8.48 -10.82 -29.36
CA PRO A 111 8.46 -11.17 -30.77
C PRO A 111 7.02 -11.46 -31.22
N ILE A 112 6.65 -10.83 -32.34
CA ILE A 112 5.41 -11.06 -33.09
C ILE A 112 5.34 -12.56 -33.45
N PRO A 113 4.27 -13.29 -33.11
CA PRO A 113 4.09 -14.65 -33.60
C PRO A 113 3.86 -14.63 -35.11
N SER A 114 4.84 -15.15 -35.84
CA SER A 114 4.77 -15.34 -37.29
C SER A 114 3.80 -16.48 -37.58
N ILE A 115 2.64 -16.14 -38.14
CA ILE A 115 1.61 -17.10 -38.55
C ILE A 115 2.12 -17.79 -39.83
N PHE A 116 2.41 -19.08 -39.74
CA PHE A 116 2.61 -19.95 -40.90
C PHE A 116 1.23 -20.34 -41.47
N PRO A 117 0.90 -20.03 -42.74
CA PRO A 117 -0.07 -20.81 -43.47
C PRO A 117 0.61 -22.06 -44.04
N SER A 118 0.20 -23.20 -43.49
CA SER A 118 0.39 -24.53 -44.06
C SER A 118 -0.23 -24.58 -45.46
N ILE A 119 0.57 -24.87 -46.48
CA ILE A 119 0.08 -25.19 -47.82
C ILE A 119 0.38 -26.67 -48.07
N THR A 120 -0.56 -27.35 -48.74
CA THR A 120 -0.52 -28.68 -49.38
C THR A 120 -0.83 -29.88 -48.47
N PRO A 121 -1.39 -30.99 -49.00
CA PRO A 121 -1.26 -31.55 -50.35
C PRO A 121 -2.15 -30.93 -51.44
#